data_AF-A0A3B5LSB3-F1
#
_entry.id   AF-A0A3B5LSB3-F1
#
_cell.length_a   1.000
_cell.length_b   1.000
_cell.length_c   1.000
_cell.angle_alpha   90.00
_cell.angle_beta   90.00
_cell.angle_gamma   90.00
#
_symmetry.space_group_name_H-M   'P 1'
#
loop_
_entity.id
_entity.type
_entity.pdbx_description
1 polymer ?
#
loop_
_entity_poly.entity_id
_entity_poly.type
_entity_poly.pdbx_seq_one_letter_code
_entity_poly.pdbx_strand_id
1 'polypeptide(L)' 'MSVERKVLLEKAFPEVRSFCRSLGLVFEVVDLSWGIRTFPYGDHEVSEIFLQEIQTSQKVSAGPAFVVSS' A
#
# COMPACT_ATOMS: atom_id res chain seq x y z
N MET A 1 9.50 10.86 -10.01
CA MET A 1 8.46 9.81 -9.92
C MET A 1 8.75 8.78 -10.99
N SER A 2 8.76 7.48 -10.66
CA SER A 2 8.92 6.41 -11.65
C SER A 2 7.70 6.36 -12.59
N VAL A 3 7.88 5.85 -13.81
CA VAL A 3 6.81 5.74 -14.81
C VAL A 3 5.68 4.85 -14.28
N GLU A 4 6.03 3.77 -13.61
CA GLU A 4 5.12 2.82 -12.97
C GLU A 4 4.25 3.52 -11.93
N ARG A 5 4.85 4.31 -11.03
CA ARG A 5 4.10 5.05 -10.00
C ARG A 5 3.16 6.06 -10.62
N LYS A 6 3.56 6.72 -11.71
CA LYS A 6 2.69 7.65 -12.44
C LYS A 6 1.48 6.93 -13.04
N VAL A 7 1.68 5.79 -13.68
CA VAL A 7 0.59 4.98 -14.26
C VAL A 7 -0.37 4.48 -13.18
N LEU A 8 0.15 4.04 -12.03
CA LEU A 8 -0.69 3.62 -10.90
C LEU A 8 -1.58 4.76 -10.40
N LEU A 9 -1.01 5.94 -10.17
CA LEU A 9 -1.73 7.10 -9.65
C LEU A 9 -2.75 7.67 -10.64
N GLU A 10 -2.39 7.77 -11.93
CA GLU A 10 -3.21 8.46 -12.93
C GLU A 10 -4.25 7.55 -13.58
N LYS A 11 -4.03 6.22 -13.62
CA LYS A 11 -4.91 5.28 -14.32
C LYS A 11 -5.47 4.20 -13.41
N ALA A 12 -4.61 3.37 -12.83
CA ALA A 12 -5.04 2.16 -12.13
C ALA A 12 -5.84 2.47 -10.85
N PHE A 13 -5.36 3.37 -9.99
CA PHE A 13 -6.01 3.68 -8.72
C PHE A 13 -7.40 4.31 -8.89
N PRO A 14 -7.62 5.27 -9.82
CA PRO A 14 -8.96 5.77 -10.11
C PRO A 14 -9.95 4.68 -10.54
N GLU A 15 -9.53 3.78 -11.43
CA GLU A 15 -10.38 2.68 -11.93
C GLU A 15 -10.76 1.71 -10.81
N VAL A 16 -9.78 1.23 -10.05
CA VAL A 16 -10.01 0.31 -8.92
C VAL A 16 -10.85 0.98 -7.83
N ARG A 17 -10.59 2.25 -7.53
CA ARG A 17 -11.41 3.02 -6.57
C ARG A 17 -12.86 3.11 -7.01
N SER A 18 -13.12 3.39 -8.29
CA SER A 18 -14.49 3.45 -8.81
C SER A 18 -15.18 2.09 -8.72
N PHE A 19 -14.47 1.01 -9.04
CA PHE A 19 -14.97 -0.35 -8.91
C PHE A 19 -15.31 -0.71 -7.46
N CYS A 20 -14.39 -0.52 -6.51
CA CYS A 20 -14.65 -0.75 -5.08
C CYS A 20 -15.85 0.07 -4.59
N ARG A 21 -15.94 1.34 -4.96
CA ARG A 21 -17.06 2.21 -4.59
C ARG A 21 -18.39 1.69 -5.13
N SER A 22 -18.41 1.13 -6.34
CA SER A 22 -19.63 0.54 -6.92
C SER A 22 -20.13 -0.68 -6.12
N LEU A 23 -19.24 -1.33 -5.38
CA LEU A 23 -19.55 -2.45 -4.47
C LEU A 23 -19.79 -2.01 -3.02
N GLY A 24 -19.79 -0.70 -2.73
CA GLY A 24 -19.89 -0.18 -1.37
C GLY A 24 -18.62 -0.33 -0.53
N LEU A 25 -17.47 -0.58 -1.16
CA LEU A 25 -16.17 -0.77 -0.51
C LEU A 25 -15.29 0.49 -0.62
N VAL A 26 -14.39 0.65 0.36
CA VAL A 26 -13.34 1.67 0.33
C VAL A 26 -12.06 1.08 -0.27
N PHE A 27 -11.42 1.83 -1.16
CA PHE A 27 -10.11 1.49 -1.70
C PHE A 27 -9.03 2.29 -0.98
N GLU A 28 -8.09 1.60 -0.35
CA GLU A 28 -6.98 2.19 0.39
C GLU A 28 -5.63 1.84 -0.26
N VAL A 29 -4.72 2.80 -0.23
CA VAL A 29 -3.34 2.64 -0.69
C VAL A 29 -2.43 2.98 0.48
N VAL A 30 -1.62 2.02 0.90
CA VAL A 30 -0.68 2.18 2.02
C VAL A 30 0.73 2.27 1.46
N ASP A 31 1.43 3.39 1.72
CA ASP A 31 2.86 3.52 1.44
C ASP A 31 3.64 3.21 2.72
N LEU A 32 4.21 2.01 2.77
CA LEU A 32 4.96 1.53 3.94
C LEU A 32 6.17 2.42 4.25
N SER A 33 6.76 3.07 3.24
CA SER A 33 7.93 3.94 3.43
C SER A 33 7.58 5.34 3.94
N TRP A 34 6.30 5.70 3.93
CA TRP A 34 5.87 7.02 4.33
C TRP A 34 6.11 7.27 5.82
N GLY A 35 6.86 8.33 6.12
CA GLY A 35 7.17 8.71 7.51
C GLY A 35 8.40 8.04 8.12
N ILE A 36 9.06 7.12 7.41
CA ILE A 36 10.34 6.55 7.85
C ILE A 36 11.48 7.53 7.51
N ARG A 37 11.99 8.23 8.52
CA ARG A 37 13.19 9.07 8.40
C ARG A 37 14.41 8.16 8.45
N THR A 38 15.11 8.04 7.31
CA THR A 38 16.43 7.40 7.10
C THR A 38 16.86 6.42 8.19
N PHE A 39 16.69 5.13 7.88
CA PHE A 39 17.11 3.93 8.61
C PHE A 39 18.29 4.18 9.58
N PRO A 40 18.02 4.47 10.87
CA PRO A 40 19.07 4.50 11.86
C PRO A 40 19.42 3.05 12.20
N TYR A 41 20.48 2.52 11.61
CA TYR A 41 21.18 1.30 12.06
C TYR A 41 20.30 0.02 12.19
N GLY A 42 20.12 -0.71 11.08
CA GLY A 42 19.68 -2.11 11.09
C GLY A 42 18.40 -2.37 10.28
N ASP A 43 18.55 -2.98 9.12
CA ASP A 43 17.46 -3.32 8.19
C ASP A 43 16.34 -4.19 8.81
N HIS A 44 16.63 -4.88 9.93
CA HIS A 44 15.68 -5.76 10.61
C HIS A 44 14.52 -5.01 11.27
N GLU A 45 14.75 -3.89 11.96
CA GLU A 45 13.69 -3.20 12.71
C GLU A 45 12.62 -2.61 11.77
N VAL A 46 13.03 -2.07 10.63
CA VAL A 46 12.09 -1.52 9.64
C VAL A 46 11.31 -2.61 8.91
N SER A 47 11.94 -3.76 8.66
CA SER A 47 11.28 -4.91 8.07
C SER A 47 10.15 -5.43 8.96
N GLU A 48 10.34 -5.47 10.28
CA GLU A 48 9.28 -5.87 11.22
C GLU A 48 8.09 -4.90 11.20
N ILE A 49 8.34 -3.59 11.15
CA ILE A 49 7.29 -2.57 11.05
C ILE A 49 6.47 -2.76 9.77
N PHE A 50 7.13 -3.00 8.63
CA PHE A 50 6.44 -3.27 7.36
C PHE A 50 5.60 -4.54 7.41
N LEU A 51 6.14 -5.61 7.99
CA LEU A 51 5.40 -6.87 8.13
C LEU A 51 4.18 -6.71 9.03
N GLN A 52 4.29 -5.97 10.14
CA GLN A 52 3.16 -5.69 11.02
C GLN A 52 2.06 -4.88 10.30
N GLU A 53 2.44 -3.88 9.51
CA GLU A 53 1.48 -3.07 8.76
C GLU A 53 0.77 -3.90 7.67
N ILE A 54 1.51 -4.74 6.94
CA ILE A 54 0.93 -5.66 5.95
C ILE A 54 -0.07 -6.62 6.62
N GLN A 55 0.30 -7.23 7.76
CA GLN A 55 -0.59 -8.13 8.49
C GLN A 55 -1.83 -7.42 9.01
N THR A 56 -1.68 -6.18 9.48
CA THR A 56 -2.80 -5.37 9.97
C THR A 56 -3.75 -5.03 8.83
N SER A 57 -3.21 -4.56 7.70
CA SER A 57 -3.96 -4.28 6.47
C SER A 57 -4.75 -5.50 5.99
N GLN A 58 -4.12 -6.69 6.00
CA GLN A 58 -4.78 -7.94 5.62
C GLN A 58 -5.92 -8.33 6.57
N LYS A 59 -5.77 -8.09 7.88
CA LYS A 59 -6.81 -8.40 8.88
C LYS A 59 -8.03 -7.48 8.76
N VAL A 60 -7.82 -6.21 8.44
CA VAL A 60 -8.91 -5.21 8.35
C VAL A 60 -9.55 -5.17 6.96
N SER A 61 -8.85 -5.64 5.93
CA SER A 61 -9.36 -5.64 4.56
C SER A 61 -10.60 -6.54 4.42
N ALA A 62 -11.67 -5.99 3.85
CA ALA A 62 -12.86 -6.73 3.48
C ALA A 62 -12.70 -7.54 2.17
N GLY A 63 -11.53 -7.48 1.53
CA GLY A 63 -11.27 -8.08 0.22
C GLY A 63 -9.79 -8.39 -0.03
N PRO A 64 -9.39 -8.63 -1.30
CA PRO A 64 -8.01 -9.00 -1.64
C PRO A 64 -7.01 -7.89 -1.27
N ALA A 65 -5.91 -8.27 -0.64
CA ALA A 65 -4.79 -7.40 -0.29
C ALA A 65 -3.59 -7.71 -1.19
N PHE A 66 -3.12 -6.71 -1.94
CA PHE A 66 -1.99 -6.85 -2.87
C PHE A 66 -0.77 -6.10 -2.35
N VAL A 67 0.40 -6.72 -2.46
CA VAL A 67 1.69 -6.09 -2.14
C VAL A 67 2.46 -5.94 -3.45
N VAL A 68 2.96 -4.72 -3.71
CA VAL A 68 3.77 -4.42 -4.90
C VAL A 68 5.14 -3.93 -4.45
N SER A 69 6.19 -4.64 -4.84
CA SER A 69 7.58 -4.22 -4.67
C SER A 69 8.17 -3.84 -6.03
N SER A 70 8.86 -2.70 -6.11
CA SER A 70 9.64 -2.29 -7.29
C SER A 70 11.01 -2.93 -7.33
#